data_AF-A0A3D0XU99-F1
#
_entry.id   AF-A0A3D0XU99-F1
#
_cell.length_a   1.000
_cell.length_b   1.000
_cell.length_c   1.000
_cell.angle_alpha   90.00
_cell.angle_beta   90.00
_cell.angle_gamma   90.00
#
_symmetry.space_group_name_H-M   'P 1'
#
loop_
_entity.id
_entity.type
_entity.pdbx_description
1 polymer ?
#
loop_
_entity_poly.entity_id
_entity_poly.type
_entity_poly.pdbx_seq_one_letter_code
_entity_poly.pdbx_strand_id
1 'polypeptide(L)'
;RTPVGQSVTQTERGKARTVQYRTKDGKKKFHTVKGKKYTFTLHHGGTLRRGWAASAVRKEGDTYVVEVSNSVLYAAYVEYGHRQEPGRFVPAIGKRLKKSWVPGKFMMTISANEVQNGMEAKIEHALAKYMEQMLDGK
;
A
#
# COMPACT_ATOMS: atom_id res chain seq x y z
N ARG A 1 1.18 -5.95 -8.26
CA ARG A 1 1.05 -5.28 -6.94
C ARG A 1 2.26 -5.57 -6.05
N THR A 2 2.84 -4.55 -5.43
CA THR A 2 4.04 -4.67 -4.59
C THR A 2 3.75 -5.32 -3.24
N PRO A 3 4.57 -6.29 -2.79
CA PRO A 3 4.39 -6.92 -1.49
C PRO A 3 4.40 -5.90 -0.35
N VAL A 4 3.42 -6.00 0.53
CA VAL A 4 3.39 -5.29 1.80
C VAL A 4 3.93 -6.22 2.89
N GLY A 5 4.67 -5.65 3.83
CA GLY A 5 5.10 -6.41 4.99
C GLY A 5 3.94 -6.69 5.95
N GLN A 6 4.19 -7.52 6.96
CA GLN A 6 3.15 -7.98 7.88
C GLN A 6 2.55 -6.81 8.66
N SER A 7 1.22 -6.80 8.76
CA SER A 7 0.48 -5.85 9.59
C SER A 7 0.00 -6.49 10.87
N VAL A 8 0.14 -5.78 12.00
CA VAL A 8 -0.42 -6.18 13.29
C VAL A 8 -1.45 -5.14 13.69
N THR A 9 -2.71 -5.58 13.83
CA THR A 9 -3.80 -4.72 14.30
C THR A 9 -3.94 -4.90 15.81
N GLN A 10 -3.81 -3.80 16.54
CA GLN A 10 -4.02 -3.79 17.98
C GLN A 10 -5.27 -2.98 18.31
N THR A 11 -6.03 -3.49 19.29
CA THR A 11 -7.21 -2.80 19.80
C THR A 11 -6.97 -2.47 21.26
N GLU A 12 -6.93 -1.19 21.56
CA GLU A 12 -6.84 -0.68 22.92
C GLU A 12 -8.19 -0.12 23.37
N ARG A 13 -8.39 -0.08 24.68
CA ARG A 13 -9.62 0.44 25.27
C ARG A 13 -9.26 1.51 26.28
N GLY A 14 -9.83 2.70 26.09
CA GLY A 14 -9.67 3.79 27.05
C GLY A 14 -10.17 3.38 28.44
N LYS A 15 -9.73 4.12 29.46
CA LYS A 15 -10.10 3.84 30.86
C LYS A 15 -11.62 3.88 31.03
N ALA A 16 -12.17 2.81 31.63
CA ALA A 16 -13.56 2.80 32.05
C ALA A 16 -13.76 3.79 33.22
N ARG A 17 -14.94 4.40 33.28
CA ARG A 17 -15.32 5.30 34.37
C ARG A 17 -16.51 4.71 35.10
N THR A 18 -16.40 4.60 36.42
CA THR A 18 -17.50 4.17 37.28
C THR A 18 -18.03 5.37 38.05
N VAL A 19 -19.32 5.62 37.94
CA VAL A 19 -20.00 6.71 38.65
C VAL A 19 -20.89 6.09 39.73
N GLN A 20 -20.78 6.58 40.95
CA GLN A 20 -21.68 6.23 42.05
C GLN A 20 -22.81 7.26 42.14
N TYR A 21 -24.04 6.82 42.30
CA TYR A 21 -25.20 7.68 42.51
C TYR A 21 -26.15 7.07 43.54
N ARG A 22 -27.03 7.88 44.12
CA ARG A 22 -28.01 7.47 45.13
C ARG A 22 -29.41 7.52 44.54
N THR A 23 -30.19 6.45 44.69
CA THR A 23 -31.58 6.42 44.24
C THR A 23 -32.49 7.13 45.23
N LYS A 24 -33.72 7.47 44.81
CA LYS A 24 -34.72 8.14 45.66
C LYS A 24 -34.98 7.38 46.96
N ASP A 25 -34.85 6.05 46.94
CA ASP A 25 -34.99 5.15 48.11
C ASP A 25 -33.73 5.11 49.02
N GLY A 26 -32.78 6.03 48.83
CA GLY A 26 -31.55 6.13 49.64
C GLY A 26 -30.47 5.08 49.35
N LYS A 27 -30.71 4.11 48.45
CA LYS A 27 -29.75 3.05 48.08
C LYS A 27 -28.65 3.60 47.16
N LYS A 28 -27.39 3.21 47.41
CA LYS A 28 -26.26 3.53 46.53
C LYS A 28 -26.21 2.56 45.36
N LYS A 29 -26.03 3.06 44.14
CA LYS A 29 -25.80 2.27 42.93
C LYS A 29 -24.56 2.77 42.19
N PHE A 30 -23.93 1.85 41.46
CA PHE A 30 -22.76 2.12 40.62
C PHE A 30 -23.12 1.90 39.15
N HIS A 31 -22.72 2.80 38.28
CA HIS A 31 -22.83 2.64 36.84
C HIS A 31 -21.45 2.75 36.19
N THR A 32 -21.06 1.74 35.42
CA THR A 32 -19.75 1.67 34.77
C THR A 32 -19.90 1.93 33.28
N VAL A 33 -19.34 3.04 32.81
CA VAL A 33 -19.22 3.37 31.40
C VAL A 33 -17.89 2.80 30.88
N LYS A 34 -17.97 1.90 29.90
CA LYS A 34 -16.78 1.34 29.25
C LYS A 34 -16.08 2.42 28.44
N GLY A 35 -14.76 2.50 28.51
CA GLY A 35 -14.00 3.44 27.68
C GLY A 35 -14.10 3.12 26.19
N LYS A 36 -13.85 4.16 25.37
CA LYS A 36 -13.86 4.10 23.91
C LYS A 36 -12.79 3.12 23.43
N LYS A 37 -13.13 2.29 22.44
CA LYS A 37 -12.17 1.40 21.77
C LYS A 37 -11.41 2.19 20.70
N TYR A 38 -10.11 1.99 20.63
CA TYR A 38 -9.24 2.52 19.60
C TYR A 38 -8.59 1.34 18.88
N THR A 39 -8.65 1.33 17.56
CA THR A 39 -8.02 0.30 16.74
C THR A 39 -6.96 0.97 15.88
N PHE A 40 -5.72 0.48 15.94
CA PHE A 40 -4.64 0.95 15.08
C PHE A 40 -3.90 -0.23 14.46
N THR A 41 -3.44 -0.04 13.22
CA THR A 41 -2.74 -1.06 12.44
C THR A 41 -1.28 -0.63 12.27
N LEU A 42 -0.37 -1.44 12.80
CA LEU A 42 1.07 -1.25 12.64
C LEU A 42 1.57 -2.09 11.47
N HIS A 43 2.39 -1.52 10.60
CA HIS A 43 2.99 -2.22 9.46
C HIS A 43 4.48 -2.42 9.67
N HIS A 44 4.96 -3.66 9.62
CA HIS A 44 6.40 -3.98 9.65
C HIS A 44 6.90 -4.20 8.23
N GLY A 45 7.93 -3.47 7.80
CA GLY A 45 8.51 -3.58 6.45
C GLY A 45 7.84 -2.66 5.41
N GLY A 46 7.70 -3.13 4.15
CA GLY A 46 7.07 -2.37 3.07
C GLY A 46 7.93 -1.29 2.41
N THR A 47 9.25 -1.27 2.67
CA THR A 47 10.19 -0.30 2.09
C THR A 47 10.12 -0.25 0.57
N LEU A 48 10.09 -1.42 -0.09
CA LEU A 48 9.99 -1.48 -1.56
C LEU A 48 8.72 -0.79 -2.07
N ARG A 49 7.58 -0.96 -1.38
CA ARG A 49 6.32 -0.31 -1.76
C ARG A 49 6.41 1.21 -1.60
N ARG A 50 7.01 1.69 -0.50
CA ARG A 50 7.18 3.14 -0.25
C ARG A 50 8.24 3.79 -1.13
N GLY A 51 9.19 3.02 -1.65
CA GLY A 51 10.25 3.52 -2.52
C GLY A 51 9.81 3.85 -3.94
N TRP A 52 8.60 3.45 -4.35
CA TRP A 52 8.06 3.84 -5.64
C TRP A 52 7.68 5.32 -5.65
N ALA A 53 8.21 6.05 -6.62
CA ALA A 53 7.90 7.44 -6.88
C ALA A 53 7.53 7.62 -8.35
N ALA A 54 6.65 8.58 -8.63
CA ALA A 54 6.33 9.01 -9.98
C ALA A 54 6.66 10.50 -10.10
N SER A 55 7.23 10.91 -11.22
CA SER A 55 7.48 12.32 -11.53
C SER A 55 6.15 13.05 -11.78
N ALA A 56 6.22 14.37 -11.79
CA ALA A 56 5.17 15.16 -12.41
C ALA A 56 5.04 14.79 -13.90
N VAL A 57 3.84 14.98 -14.46
CA VAL A 57 3.61 14.85 -15.89
C VAL A 57 4.39 15.96 -16.60
N ARG A 58 5.29 15.58 -17.50
CA ARG A 58 6.04 16.52 -18.35
C ARG A 58 5.53 16.43 -19.78
N LYS A 59 5.38 17.58 -20.44
CA LYS A 59 5.04 17.65 -21.87
C LYS A 59 6.32 17.87 -22.67
N GLU A 60 6.62 16.96 -23.58
CA GLU A 60 7.71 17.04 -24.54
C GLU A 60 7.15 17.00 -25.96
N GLY A 61 7.09 18.16 -26.61
CA GLY A 61 6.39 18.30 -27.89
C GLY A 61 4.92 17.90 -27.75
N ASP A 62 4.50 16.90 -28.50
CA ASP A 62 3.14 16.34 -28.46
C ASP A 62 3.01 15.12 -27.51
N THR A 63 4.07 14.77 -26.79
CA THR A 63 4.08 13.61 -25.89
C THR A 63 4.00 14.03 -24.43
N TYR A 64 3.19 13.34 -23.63
CA TYR A 64 3.20 13.45 -22.17
C TYR A 64 3.97 12.28 -21.58
N VAL A 65 4.92 12.57 -20.70
CA VAL A 65 5.77 11.57 -20.08
C VAL A 65 5.65 11.65 -18.56
N VAL A 66 5.61 10.47 -17.93
CA VAL A 66 5.71 10.31 -16.48
C VAL A 66 6.81 9.30 -16.22
N GLU A 67 7.80 9.68 -15.44
CA GLU A 67 8.86 8.77 -14.99
C GLU A 67 8.43 8.08 -13.71
N VAL A 68 8.54 6.75 -13.65
CA VAL A 68 8.29 5.97 -12.44
C VAL A 68 9.60 5.30 -12.04
N SER A 69 10.03 5.52 -10.80
CA SER A 69 11.31 5.04 -10.29
C SER A 69 11.21 4.43 -8.90
N ASN A 70 12.18 3.58 -8.56
CA ASN A 70 12.34 3.05 -7.21
C ASN A 70 13.83 3.00 -6.85
N SER A 71 14.24 3.84 -5.89
CA SER A 71 15.64 3.98 -5.48
C SER A 71 16.11 2.90 -4.49
N VAL A 72 15.25 1.95 -4.11
CA VAL A 72 15.62 0.88 -3.19
C VAL A 72 16.63 -0.06 -3.85
N LEU A 73 17.78 -0.25 -3.22
CA LEU A 73 18.91 -1.04 -3.73
C LEU A 73 18.53 -2.42 -4.29
N TYR A 74 17.56 -3.08 -3.66
CA TYR A 74 17.14 -4.41 -4.05
C TYR A 74 15.91 -4.43 -4.97
N ALA A 75 15.41 -3.28 -5.43
CA ALA A 75 14.24 -3.18 -6.28
C ALA A 75 14.42 -3.94 -7.60
N ALA A 76 15.55 -3.74 -8.28
CA ALA A 76 15.85 -4.41 -9.55
C ALA A 76 15.88 -5.95 -9.41
N TYR A 77 16.47 -6.47 -8.33
CA TYR A 77 16.49 -7.92 -8.07
C TYR A 77 15.10 -8.49 -7.81
N VAL A 78 14.21 -7.71 -7.19
CA VAL A 78 12.82 -8.13 -6.98
C VAL A 78 12.02 -8.03 -8.29
N GLU A 79 12.30 -7.04 -9.14
CA GLU A 79 11.61 -6.83 -10.41
C GLU A 79 11.98 -7.90 -11.44
N TYR A 80 13.28 -8.08 -11.71
CA TYR A 80 13.77 -8.94 -12.79
C TYR A 80 14.30 -10.30 -12.30
N GLY A 81 14.51 -10.46 -11.00
CA GLY A 81 15.07 -11.67 -10.41
C GLY A 81 16.57 -11.56 -10.15
N HIS A 82 17.14 -12.63 -9.59
CA HIS A 82 18.56 -12.67 -9.24
C HIS A 82 19.14 -14.08 -9.18
N ARG A 83 20.47 -14.18 -9.35
CA ARG A 83 21.23 -15.41 -9.15
C ARG A 83 21.40 -15.74 -7.67
N GLN A 84 21.41 -17.03 -7.39
CA GLN A 84 21.71 -17.61 -6.10
C GLN A 84 22.75 -18.71 -6.27
N GLU A 85 23.52 -18.95 -5.22
CA GLU A 85 24.45 -20.08 -5.15
C GLU A 85 23.74 -21.25 -4.46
N PRO A 86 23.36 -22.32 -5.20
CA PRO A 86 22.75 -23.49 -4.59
C PRO A 86 23.67 -24.11 -3.54
N GLY A 87 23.09 -24.59 -2.44
CA GLY A 87 23.84 -25.17 -1.32
C GLY A 87 24.30 -24.15 -0.27
N ARG A 88 24.38 -22.85 -0.60
CA ARG A 88 24.72 -21.78 0.36
C ARG A 88 23.67 -21.71 1.47
N PHE A 89 24.12 -21.74 2.73
CA PHE A 89 23.28 -21.54 3.90
C PHE A 89 23.08 -20.04 4.16
N VAL A 90 21.82 -19.62 4.35
CA VAL A 90 21.48 -18.22 4.62
C VAL A 90 20.89 -18.11 6.03
N PRO A 91 21.65 -17.56 7.00
CA PRO A 91 21.21 -17.47 8.40
C PRO A 91 19.88 -16.71 8.57
N ALA A 92 19.69 -15.62 7.83
CA ALA A 92 18.50 -14.77 7.93
C ALA A 92 17.18 -15.50 7.63
N ILE A 93 17.21 -16.59 6.86
CA ILE A 93 16.04 -17.42 6.55
C ILE A 93 16.13 -18.83 7.14
N GLY A 94 17.23 -19.16 7.82
CA GLY A 94 17.48 -20.49 8.41
C GLY A 94 17.47 -21.64 7.39
N LYS A 95 17.74 -21.38 6.11
CA LYS A 95 17.59 -22.36 5.02
C LYS A 95 18.78 -22.36 4.07
N ARG A 96 18.98 -23.50 3.41
CA ARG A 96 19.91 -23.63 2.27
C ARG A 96 19.20 -23.31 0.97
N LEU A 97 19.87 -22.55 0.10
CA LEU A 97 19.37 -22.21 -1.22
C LEU A 97 19.37 -23.46 -2.11
N LYS A 98 18.30 -23.65 -2.88
CA LYS A 98 18.16 -24.80 -3.79
C LYS A 98 18.23 -24.40 -5.26
N LYS A 99 17.65 -23.25 -5.60
CA LYS A 99 17.58 -22.76 -6.98
C LYS A 99 18.80 -21.88 -7.26
N SER A 100 19.32 -21.94 -8.48
CA SER A 100 20.40 -21.06 -8.96
C SER A 100 19.89 -19.71 -9.46
N TRP A 101 18.61 -19.62 -9.80
CA TRP A 101 17.95 -18.39 -10.23
C TRP A 101 16.59 -18.25 -9.56
N VAL A 102 16.30 -17.04 -9.07
CA VAL A 102 14.99 -16.66 -8.54
C VAL A 102 14.33 -15.73 -9.55
N PRO A 103 13.14 -16.09 -10.08
CA PRO A 103 12.45 -15.24 -11.04
C PRO A 103 11.96 -13.96 -10.37
N GLY A 104 12.01 -12.88 -11.13
CA GLY A 104 11.46 -11.58 -10.76
C GLY A 104 9.94 -11.58 -10.63
N LYS A 105 9.41 -10.50 -10.06
CA LYS A 105 7.98 -10.26 -9.89
C LYS A 105 7.39 -9.35 -10.96
N PHE A 106 8.23 -8.67 -11.75
CA PHE A 106 7.83 -7.84 -12.89
C PHE A 106 6.70 -6.85 -12.58
N MET A 107 6.71 -6.26 -11.38
CA MET A 107 5.60 -5.45 -10.88
C MET A 107 5.40 -4.19 -11.73
N MET A 108 6.50 -3.48 -12.03
CA MET A 108 6.46 -2.28 -12.86
C MET A 108 6.16 -2.64 -14.31
N THR A 109 6.79 -3.71 -14.80
CA THR A 109 6.59 -4.20 -16.16
C THR A 109 5.12 -4.57 -16.42
N ILE A 110 4.50 -5.32 -15.50
CA ILE A 110 3.08 -5.69 -15.58
C ILE A 110 2.20 -4.45 -15.53
N SER A 111 2.46 -3.52 -14.60
CA SER A 111 1.65 -2.30 -14.49
C SER A 111 1.78 -1.39 -15.70
N ALA A 112 2.95 -1.30 -16.33
CA ALA A 112 3.12 -0.57 -17.59
C ALA A 112 2.25 -1.20 -18.71
N ASN A 113 2.28 -2.52 -18.85
CA ASN A 113 1.45 -3.25 -19.81
C ASN A 113 -0.05 -3.08 -19.53
N GLU A 114 -0.47 -3.15 -18.25
CA GLU A 114 -1.87 -2.91 -17.86
C GLU A 114 -2.34 -1.51 -18.22
N VAL A 115 -1.49 -0.50 -18.03
CA VAL A 115 -1.80 0.88 -18.43
C VAL A 115 -1.91 0.97 -19.94
N GLN A 116 -0.93 0.45 -20.68
CA GLN A 116 -0.89 0.50 -22.14
C GLN A 116 -2.11 -0.18 -22.77
N ASN A 117 -2.48 -1.37 -22.29
CA ASN A 117 -3.63 -2.13 -22.80
C ASN A 117 -4.97 -1.43 -22.58
N GLY A 118 -5.09 -0.62 -21.52
CA GLY A 118 -6.30 0.14 -21.21
C GLY A 118 -6.22 1.62 -21.58
N MET A 119 -5.15 2.06 -22.24
CA MET A 119 -4.85 3.47 -22.41
C MET A 119 -5.79 4.14 -23.41
N GLU A 120 -6.02 3.51 -24.56
CA GLU A 120 -6.85 4.06 -25.65
C GLU A 120 -8.27 4.38 -25.15
N ALA A 121 -8.95 3.39 -24.58
CA ALA A 121 -10.30 3.57 -24.04
C ALA A 121 -10.37 4.65 -22.93
N LYS A 122 -9.32 4.77 -22.11
CA LYS A 122 -9.26 5.83 -21.08
C LYS A 122 -9.07 7.22 -21.68
N ILE A 123 -8.27 7.34 -22.74
CA ILE A 123 -8.08 8.59 -23.48
C ILE A 123 -9.39 9.00 -24.15
N GLU A 124 -10.07 8.07 -24.84
CA GLU A 124 -11.36 8.34 -25.48
C GLU A 124 -12.40 8.81 -24.47
N HIS A 125 -12.55 8.11 -23.35
CA HIS A 125 -13.48 8.50 -22.29
C HIS A 125 -13.11 9.87 -21.68
N ALA A 126 -11.82 10.16 -21.51
CA ALA A 126 -11.37 11.46 -21.01
C ALA A 126 -11.64 12.60 -22.01
N LEU A 127 -11.44 12.36 -23.31
CA LEU A 127 -11.75 13.30 -24.38
C LEU A 127 -13.26 13.57 -24.47
N ALA A 128 -14.08 12.53 -24.46
CA ALA A 128 -15.53 12.65 -24.48
C ALA A 128 -16.04 13.49 -23.30
N LYS A 129 -15.55 13.20 -22.09
CA LYS A 129 -15.88 13.97 -20.88
C LYS A 129 -15.45 15.43 -20.98
N TYR A 130 -14.28 15.70 -21.54
CA TYR A 130 -13.78 17.08 -21.73
C TYR A 130 -14.64 17.87 -22.72
N MET A 131 -15.04 17.23 -23.83
CA MET A 131 -15.94 17.84 -24.81
C MET A 131 -17.32 18.13 -24.22
N GLU A 132 -17.90 17.19 -23.46
CA GLU A 132 -19.17 17.39 -22.76
C GLU A 132 -19.10 18.60 -21.81
N GLN A 133 -18.03 18.71 -21.02
CA GLN A 133 -17.83 19.87 -20.13
C GLN A 133 -17.74 21.21 -20.88
N MET A 134 -17.08 21.23 -22.04
CA MET A 134 -16.98 22.43 -22.87
C MET A 134 -18.32 22.81 -23.53
N LEU A 135 -19.15 21.81 -23.86
CA LEU A 135 -20.46 22.00 -24.48
C LEU A 135 -21.53 22.42 -23.45
N ASP A 136 -21.45 21.94 -22.21
CA ASP A 136 -22.38 22.27 -21.12
C ASP A 136 -22.13 23.64 -20.45
N GLY A 137 -21.17 24.43 -20.97
CA GLY A 137 -21.15 25.89 -20.78
C GLY A 137 -21.07 26.37 -19.33
N LYS A 138 -20.10 25.87 -18.56
CA LYS A 138 -19.56 26.56 -17.37
C LYS A 138 -18.06 26.79 -17.48
#